data_AF-A0A1L9QK10-F1
#
_entry.id   AF-A0A1L9QK10-F1
#
_cell.length_a   1.000
_cell.length_b   1.000
_cell.length_c   1.000
_cell.angle_alpha   90.00
_cell.angle_beta   90.00
_cell.angle_gamma   90.00
#
_symmetry.space_group_name_H-M   'P 1'
#
loop_
_entity.id
_entity.type
_entity.pdbx_description
1 polymer ?
#
loop_
_entity_poly.entity_id
_entity_poly.type
_entity_poly.pdbx_seq_one_letter_code
_entity_poly.pdbx_strand_id
1 'polypeptide(L)'
;MGWREKSYRTTDIILALGAGAIGVSLWGIPLLILSGGFDAYVSAIQIWLDGHLKDSDSLQEIISNARLWLYTLVMTLGFVTIPLLRFAIARCSSIPPLPIRDWRTQAILLWSFPSVLYLTFVHFQRQGHSYTVIPVVILLTALALDRYLQQNHSRSPQSLKIWIISFILCNSLLFIWGPSQWRTWAKIQDYDQFVEVRRDTIYENFPASSTTVLSSGHYARLVSYYFRDYFSATLGMILTDDFALLDPRVNTLVLFDSRILGNLSPDIEVQELSLPQGDRLRYIQWQPSQEVKVSNQSLIIK
;
A
#
# COMPACT_ATOMS: atom_id res chain seq x y z
N MET A 1 -24.97 -1.80 -27.63
CA MET A 1 -25.64 -2.77 -26.74
C MET A 1 -26.97 -2.18 -26.24
N GLY A 2 -28.11 -2.73 -26.66
CA GLY A 2 -29.44 -2.31 -26.19
C GLY A 2 -29.74 -2.85 -24.78
N TRP A 3 -29.04 -2.33 -23.77
CA TRP A 3 -29.38 -2.62 -22.38
C TRP A 3 -30.50 -1.68 -21.98
N ARG A 4 -31.74 -2.15 -22.20
CA ARG A 4 -32.99 -1.46 -21.81
C ARG A 4 -32.81 -0.78 -20.45
N GLU A 5 -33.27 0.46 -20.35
CA GLU A 5 -33.42 1.18 -19.08
C GLU A 5 -34.27 0.32 -18.14
N LYS A 6 -33.62 -0.45 -17.26
CA LYS A 6 -34.30 -1.07 -16.14
C LYS A 6 -34.47 0.03 -15.11
N SER A 7 -35.72 0.45 -14.85
CA SER A 7 -35.99 1.24 -13.66
C SER A 7 -35.73 0.35 -12.44
N TYR A 8 -34.78 0.71 -11.61
CA TYR A 8 -34.58 0.04 -10.34
C TYR A 8 -35.78 0.30 -9.45
N ARG A 9 -36.34 -0.75 -8.86
CA ARG A 9 -37.39 -0.60 -7.86
C ARG A 9 -36.73 -0.09 -6.57
N THR A 10 -37.45 0.66 -5.76
CA THR A 10 -36.98 1.09 -4.43
C THR A 10 -36.50 -0.10 -3.58
N THR A 11 -37.13 -1.27 -3.77
CA THR A 11 -36.71 -2.54 -3.16
C THR A 11 -35.28 -2.94 -3.54
N ASP A 12 -34.88 -2.76 -4.80
CA ASP A 12 -33.53 -3.12 -5.26
C ASP A 12 -32.47 -2.21 -4.62
N ILE A 13 -32.80 -0.93 -4.44
CA ILE A 13 -31.95 0.05 -3.76
C ILE A 13 -31.81 -0.32 -2.28
N ILE A 14 -32.92 -0.62 -1.60
CA ILE A 14 -32.91 -1.01 -0.18
C ILE A 14 -32.11 -2.30 0.01
N LEU A 15 -32.30 -3.30 -0.86
CA LEU A 15 -31.54 -4.55 -0.81
C LEU A 15 -30.04 -4.31 -1.05
N ALA A 16 -29.68 -3.46 -2.01
CA ALA A 16 -28.28 -3.12 -2.26
C ALA A 16 -27.64 -2.40 -1.06
N LEU A 17 -28.33 -1.41 -0.48
CA LEU A 17 -27.87 -0.71 0.72
C LEU A 17 -27.77 -1.64 1.93
N GLY A 18 -28.75 -2.51 2.12
CA GLY A 18 -28.76 -3.51 3.19
C GLY A 18 -27.61 -4.51 3.03
N ALA A 19 -27.38 -5.04 1.83
CA ALA A 19 -26.26 -5.91 1.54
C ALA A 19 -24.91 -5.21 1.76
N GLY A 20 -24.79 -3.93 1.36
CA GLY A 20 -23.62 -3.11 1.63
C GLY A 20 -23.38 -2.91 3.12
N ALA A 21 -24.42 -2.56 3.89
CA ALA A 21 -24.33 -2.38 5.34
C ALA A 21 -23.96 -3.68 6.06
N ILE A 22 -24.51 -4.82 5.64
CA ILE A 22 -24.13 -6.14 6.16
C ILE A 22 -22.66 -6.43 5.83
N GLY A 23 -22.23 -6.20 4.59
CA GLY A 23 -20.84 -6.41 4.18
C GLY A 23 -19.86 -5.57 5.00
N VAL A 24 -20.16 -4.29 5.21
CA VAL A 24 -19.37 -3.41 6.08
C VAL A 24 -19.43 -3.86 7.54
N SER A 25 -20.57 -4.33 8.03
CA SER A 25 -20.69 -4.79 9.42
C SER A 25 -19.88 -6.06 9.68
N LEU A 26 -19.84 -6.99 8.72
CA LEU A 26 -19.12 -8.26 8.83
C LEU A 26 -17.62 -8.09 9.09
N TRP A 27 -17.00 -7.05 8.56
CA TRP A 27 -15.60 -6.74 8.87
C TRP A 27 -15.44 -5.76 10.04
N GLY A 28 -16.44 -4.91 10.25
CA GLY A 28 -16.30 -3.69 11.03
C GLY A 28 -16.54 -3.98 12.50
N ILE A 29 -17.51 -4.84 12.78
CA ILE A 29 -17.81 -5.29 14.13
C ILE A 29 -16.61 -6.06 14.71
N PRO A 30 -16.02 -7.08 14.05
CA PRO A 30 -14.81 -7.72 14.55
C PRO A 30 -13.66 -6.74 14.78
N LEU A 31 -13.45 -5.78 13.86
CA LEU A 31 -12.41 -4.77 14.00
C LEU A 31 -12.62 -3.92 15.26
N LEU A 32 -13.84 -3.43 15.50
CA LEU A 32 -14.19 -2.67 16.69
C LEU A 32 -13.98 -3.49 17.97
N ILE A 33 -14.35 -4.77 17.96
CA ILE A 33 -14.16 -5.68 19.10
C ILE A 33 -12.65 -5.86 19.37
N LEU A 34 -11.86 -6.14 18.35
CA LEU A 34 -10.41 -6.33 18.46
C LEU A 34 -9.68 -5.06 18.89
N SER A 35 -10.21 -3.89 18.55
CA SER A 35 -9.68 -2.60 19.00
C SER A 35 -10.07 -2.25 20.45
N GLY A 36 -10.93 -3.03 21.11
CA GLY A 36 -11.39 -2.75 22.48
C GLY A 36 -12.62 -1.83 22.55
N GLY A 37 -13.37 -1.69 21.46
CA GLY A 37 -14.58 -0.87 21.38
C GLY A 37 -14.47 0.31 20.42
N PHE A 38 -15.56 1.07 20.30
CA PHE A 38 -15.65 2.22 19.38
C PHE A 38 -14.69 3.35 19.75
N ASP A 39 -14.62 3.73 21.02
CA ASP A 39 -13.77 4.84 21.46
C ASP A 39 -12.28 4.54 21.23
N ALA A 40 -11.84 3.34 21.60
CA ALA A 40 -10.47 2.88 21.37
C ALA A 40 -10.12 2.84 19.88
N TYR A 41 -11.06 2.40 19.04
CA TYR A 41 -10.89 2.42 17.58
C TYR A 41 -10.77 3.85 17.03
N VAL A 42 -11.62 4.77 17.47
CA VAL A 42 -11.59 6.18 17.04
C VAL A 42 -10.30 6.85 17.49
N SER A 43 -9.85 6.65 18.72
CA SER A 43 -8.57 7.18 19.21
C SER A 43 -7.38 6.62 18.42
N ALA A 44 -7.38 5.32 18.10
CA ALA A 44 -6.35 4.71 17.26
C ALA A 44 -6.35 5.30 15.84
N ILE A 45 -7.53 5.57 15.27
CA ILE A 45 -7.65 6.27 13.99
C ILE A 45 -7.14 7.70 14.09
N GLN A 46 -7.45 8.44 15.15
CA GLN A 46 -7.00 9.82 15.30
C GLN A 46 -5.48 9.92 15.34
N ILE A 47 -4.82 9.07 16.14
CA ILE A 47 -3.35 9.00 16.16
C ILE A 47 -2.80 8.67 14.76
N TRP A 48 -3.45 7.74 14.05
CA TRP A 48 -3.08 7.42 12.68
C TRP A 48 -3.28 8.60 11.72
N LEU A 49 -4.41 9.31 11.83
CA LEU A 49 -4.76 10.48 11.02
C LEU A 49 -3.79 11.63 11.25
N ASP A 50 -3.44 11.96 12.49
CA ASP A 50 -2.51 13.05 12.80
C ASP A 50 -1.12 12.82 12.16
N GLY A 51 -0.70 11.55 12.04
CA GLY A 51 0.51 11.18 11.31
C GLY A 51 0.37 11.11 9.78
N HIS A 52 -0.86 11.07 9.24
CA HIS A 52 -1.14 10.88 7.81
C HIS A 52 -1.80 12.10 7.13
N LEU A 53 -2.31 13.07 7.87
CA LEU A 53 -2.95 14.30 7.38
C LEU A 53 -1.94 15.43 7.07
N LYS A 54 -0.68 15.11 6.79
CA LYS A 54 0.17 16.06 6.05
C LYS A 54 -0.39 16.15 4.64
N ASP A 55 -1.32 17.09 4.48
CA ASP A 55 -1.96 17.44 3.23
C ASP A 55 -0.94 18.09 2.30
N SER A 56 -1.29 18.12 1.02
CA SER A 56 -0.48 18.78 0.00
C SER A 56 -0.71 20.29 0.11
N ASP A 57 0.23 20.99 0.74
CA ASP A 57 0.17 22.44 0.95
C ASP A 57 0.74 23.22 -0.24
N SER A 58 1.35 22.52 -1.20
CA SER A 58 2.00 23.13 -2.37
C SER A 58 1.59 22.51 -3.71
N LEU A 59 1.65 23.33 -4.77
CA LEU A 59 1.46 22.86 -6.15
C LEU A 59 2.50 21.80 -6.55
N GLN A 60 3.70 21.85 -5.97
CA GLN A 60 4.74 20.86 -6.20
C GLN A 60 4.35 19.48 -5.63
N GLU A 61 3.73 19.43 -4.46
CA GLU A 61 3.21 18.19 -3.87
C GLU A 61 2.03 17.63 -4.66
N ILE A 62 1.11 18.48 -5.13
CA ILE A 62 0.01 18.06 -6.01
C ILE A 62 0.56 17.43 -7.30
N ILE A 63 1.57 18.05 -7.93
CA ILE A 63 2.24 17.47 -9.11
C ILE A 63 2.93 16.15 -8.75
N SER A 64 3.57 16.07 -7.58
CA SER A 64 4.20 14.85 -7.09
C SER A 64 3.18 13.72 -6.92
N ASN A 65 2.04 14.00 -6.29
CA ASN A 65 0.93 13.06 -6.14
C ASN A 65 0.40 12.60 -7.51
N ALA A 66 0.16 13.53 -8.44
CA ALA A 66 -0.31 13.19 -9.79
C ALA A 66 0.69 12.29 -10.53
N ARG A 67 1.99 12.58 -10.43
CA ARG A 67 3.06 11.74 -11.01
C ARG A 67 3.10 10.36 -10.38
N LEU A 68 3.06 10.28 -9.05
CA LEU A 68 3.10 9.02 -8.33
C LEU A 68 1.84 8.18 -8.58
N TRP A 69 0.68 8.83 -8.71
CA TRP A 69 -0.58 8.20 -9.11
C TRP A 69 -0.51 7.65 -10.53
N LEU A 70 -0.04 8.44 -11.50
CA LEU A 70 0.13 8.00 -12.88
C LEU A 70 1.13 6.84 -12.99
N TYR A 71 2.28 6.97 -12.30
CA TYR A 71 3.26 5.90 -12.18
C TYR A 71 2.61 4.63 -11.61
N THR A 72 1.84 4.75 -10.53
CA THR A 72 1.17 3.63 -9.90
C THR A 72 0.15 2.97 -10.85
N LEU A 73 -0.62 3.76 -11.60
CA LEU A 73 -1.55 3.22 -12.60
C LEU A 73 -0.81 2.43 -13.68
N VAL A 74 0.26 2.98 -14.23
CA VAL A 74 1.08 2.29 -15.24
C VAL A 74 1.68 1.02 -14.68
N MET A 75 2.22 1.05 -13.46
CA MET A 75 2.81 -0.12 -12.81
C MET A 75 1.79 -1.18 -12.39
N THR A 76 0.51 -0.81 -12.24
CA THR A 76 -0.55 -1.76 -11.86
C THR A 76 -1.26 -2.36 -13.07
N LEU A 77 -1.55 -1.53 -14.07
CA LEU A 77 -2.28 -1.93 -15.28
C LEU A 77 -1.35 -2.40 -16.40
N GLY A 78 -0.05 -2.08 -16.30
CA GLY A 78 0.98 -2.42 -17.28
C GLY A 78 0.57 -2.00 -18.70
N PHE A 79 0.66 -2.93 -19.64
CA PHE A 79 0.38 -2.65 -21.05
C PHE A 79 -1.10 -2.38 -21.35
N VAL A 80 -2.02 -2.66 -20.41
CA VAL A 80 -3.45 -2.34 -20.55
C VAL A 80 -3.69 -0.82 -20.60
N THR A 81 -2.73 -0.01 -20.15
CA THR A 81 -2.79 1.46 -20.27
C THR A 81 -2.71 1.95 -21.72
N ILE A 82 -2.08 1.22 -22.64
CA ILE A 82 -1.90 1.63 -24.04
C ILE A 82 -3.23 1.78 -24.80
N PRO A 83 -4.15 0.79 -24.79
CA PRO A 83 -5.44 0.94 -25.46
C PRO A 83 -6.31 2.00 -24.79
N LEU A 84 -6.24 2.14 -23.47
CA LEU A 84 -6.92 3.21 -22.74
C LEU A 84 -6.43 4.59 -23.19
N LEU A 85 -5.11 4.80 -23.25
CA LEU A 85 -4.48 6.04 -23.71
C LEU A 85 -4.80 6.30 -25.18
N ARG A 86 -4.73 5.29 -26.04
CA ARG A 86 -5.07 5.44 -27.46
C ARG A 86 -6.53 5.81 -27.65
N PHE A 87 -7.44 5.22 -26.88
CA PHE A 87 -8.85 5.60 -26.88
C PHE A 87 -9.07 7.03 -26.36
N ALA A 88 -8.43 7.39 -25.25
CA ALA A 88 -8.49 8.73 -24.68
C ALA A 88 -7.97 9.78 -25.67
N ILE A 89 -6.80 9.57 -26.27
CA ILE A 89 -6.18 10.48 -27.25
C ILE A 89 -7.05 10.60 -28.51
N ALA A 90 -7.53 9.48 -29.06
CA ALA A 90 -8.39 9.47 -30.24
C ALA A 90 -9.75 10.17 -30.02
N ARG A 91 -10.11 10.44 -28.76
CA ARG A 91 -11.35 11.10 -28.37
C ARG A 91 -11.17 12.41 -27.63
N CYS A 92 -9.96 12.82 -27.21
CA CYS A 92 -9.74 14.11 -26.56
C CYS A 92 -10.15 15.31 -27.45
N SER A 93 -10.12 15.16 -28.78
CA SER A 93 -10.61 16.16 -29.73
C SER A 93 -12.13 16.11 -29.97
N SER A 94 -12.82 15.09 -29.48
CA SER A 94 -14.26 14.86 -29.67
C SER A 94 -14.79 13.99 -28.54
N ILE A 95 -14.64 14.44 -27.29
CA ILE A 95 -15.27 13.75 -26.15
C ILE A 95 -16.76 14.09 -26.30
N PRO A 96 -17.62 13.17 -26.80
CA PRO A 96 -19.04 13.43 -26.72
C PRO A 96 -19.34 13.64 -25.23
N PRO A 97 -20.12 14.66 -24.86
CA PRO A 97 -20.47 14.85 -23.46
C PRO A 97 -20.97 13.51 -22.94
N LEU A 98 -20.27 12.98 -21.92
CA LEU A 98 -20.73 11.81 -21.21
C LEU A 98 -22.19 12.09 -20.87
N PRO A 99 -23.15 11.25 -21.29
CA PRO A 99 -24.55 11.54 -21.03
C PRO A 99 -24.71 11.54 -19.51
N ILE A 100 -24.70 12.73 -18.91
CA ILE A 100 -24.77 12.92 -17.46
C ILE A 100 -26.05 12.29 -16.93
N ARG A 101 -27.05 12.03 -17.78
CA ARG A 101 -28.29 11.35 -17.46
C ARG A 101 -28.21 9.81 -17.45
N ASP A 102 -27.13 9.20 -17.92
CA ASP A 102 -26.94 7.75 -17.80
C ASP A 102 -26.42 7.42 -16.39
N TRP A 103 -27.26 6.77 -15.58
CA TRP A 103 -26.93 6.37 -14.22
C TRP A 103 -25.64 5.56 -14.13
N ARG A 104 -25.25 4.82 -15.18
CA ARG A 104 -24.01 4.03 -15.21
C ARG A 104 -22.79 4.93 -15.21
N THR A 105 -22.87 5.99 -16.02
CA THR A 105 -21.82 7.00 -16.12
C THR A 105 -21.77 7.83 -14.85
N GLN A 106 -22.94 8.19 -14.30
CA GLN A 106 -23.03 8.84 -13.00
C GLN A 106 -22.40 7.99 -11.89
N ALA A 107 -22.67 6.68 -11.84
CA ALA A 107 -22.10 5.79 -10.84
C ALA A 107 -20.57 5.69 -10.95
N ILE A 108 -20.05 5.56 -12.17
CA ILE A 108 -18.59 5.55 -12.43
C ILE A 108 -17.94 6.88 -12.02
N LEU A 109 -18.57 8.00 -12.35
CA LEU A 109 -18.06 9.33 -11.98
C LEU A 109 -18.14 9.55 -10.47
N LEU A 110 -19.25 9.21 -9.83
CA LEU A 110 -19.44 9.35 -8.39
C LEU A 110 -18.46 8.45 -7.61
N TRP A 111 -18.09 7.30 -8.17
CA TRP A 111 -17.06 6.45 -7.58
C TRP A 111 -15.65 7.00 -7.80
N SER A 112 -15.26 7.31 -9.04
CA SER A 112 -13.86 7.67 -9.34
C SER A 112 -13.50 9.10 -8.99
N PHE A 113 -14.39 10.05 -9.22
CA PHE A 113 -14.09 11.47 -9.10
C PHE A 113 -13.65 11.89 -7.69
N PRO A 114 -14.38 11.57 -6.60
CA PRO A 114 -13.94 11.95 -5.26
C PRO A 114 -12.61 11.29 -4.89
N SER A 115 -12.40 10.02 -5.28
CA SER A 115 -11.14 9.32 -5.02
C SER A 115 -9.98 9.94 -5.81
N VAL A 116 -10.14 10.23 -7.10
CA VAL A 116 -9.09 10.86 -7.92
C VAL A 116 -8.76 12.26 -7.40
N LEU A 117 -9.77 13.06 -7.06
CA LEU A 117 -9.54 14.38 -6.47
C LEU A 117 -8.80 14.27 -5.15
N TYR A 118 -9.25 13.43 -4.23
CA TYR A 118 -8.61 13.24 -2.94
C TYR A 118 -7.15 12.79 -3.08
N LEU A 119 -6.89 11.78 -3.91
CA LEU A 119 -5.54 11.27 -4.11
C LEU A 119 -4.63 12.29 -4.81
N THR A 120 -5.17 13.14 -5.69
CA THR A 120 -4.36 14.14 -6.39
C THR A 120 -4.08 15.36 -5.52
N PHE A 121 -5.11 15.92 -4.89
CA PHE A 121 -5.07 17.22 -4.23
C PHE A 121 -4.82 17.16 -2.73
N VAL A 122 -5.19 16.05 -2.08
CA VAL A 122 -5.03 15.91 -0.63
C VAL A 122 -3.78 15.09 -0.36
N HIS A 123 -3.77 13.80 -0.74
CA HIS A 123 -2.76 12.89 -0.26
C HIS A 123 -2.59 11.58 -1.08
N PHE A 124 -1.40 11.33 -1.62
CA PHE A 124 -1.01 10.04 -2.22
C PHE A 124 0.35 9.54 -1.74
N GLN A 125 0.48 9.15 -0.47
CA GLN A 125 1.76 8.63 0.04
C GLN A 125 1.98 7.14 -0.20
N ARG A 126 0.90 6.36 -0.34
CA ARG A 126 0.98 4.90 -0.44
C ARG A 126 0.39 4.43 -1.75
N GLN A 127 1.15 3.59 -2.43
CA GLN A 127 0.72 2.93 -3.65
C GLN A 127 -0.57 2.13 -3.46
N GLY A 128 -0.84 1.61 -2.26
CA GLY A 128 -2.09 0.90 -1.95
C GLY A 128 -3.34 1.77 -2.11
N HIS A 129 -3.25 3.10 -2.04
CA HIS A 129 -4.43 3.94 -2.20
C HIS A 129 -4.99 3.90 -3.63
N SER A 130 -4.19 3.53 -4.64
CA SER A 130 -4.67 3.41 -6.01
C SER A 130 -5.72 2.33 -6.19
N TYR A 131 -5.79 1.33 -5.28
CA TYR A 131 -6.78 0.26 -5.35
C TYR A 131 -8.23 0.77 -5.22
N THR A 132 -8.42 1.98 -4.70
CA THR A 132 -9.74 2.65 -4.68
C THR A 132 -10.22 3.08 -6.08
N VAL A 133 -9.28 3.36 -7.00
CA VAL A 133 -9.57 3.89 -8.35
C VAL A 133 -9.36 2.85 -9.46
N ILE A 134 -8.46 1.89 -9.27
CA ILE A 134 -8.14 0.85 -10.26
C ILE A 134 -9.37 0.13 -10.83
N PRO A 135 -10.36 -0.32 -10.02
CA PRO A 135 -11.56 -0.98 -10.56
C PRO A 135 -12.30 -0.13 -11.58
N VAL A 136 -12.41 1.18 -11.34
CA VAL A 136 -13.05 2.11 -12.28
C VAL A 136 -12.24 2.23 -13.56
N VAL A 137 -10.91 2.31 -13.47
CA VAL A 137 -10.05 2.37 -14.66
C VAL A 137 -10.18 1.10 -15.50
N ILE A 138 -10.29 -0.07 -14.87
CA ILE A 138 -10.54 -1.35 -15.57
C ILE A 138 -11.89 -1.31 -16.31
N LEU A 139 -12.97 -0.87 -15.64
CA LEU A 139 -14.30 -0.74 -16.25
C LEU A 139 -14.28 0.24 -17.43
N LEU A 140 -13.66 1.40 -17.26
CA LEU A 140 -13.51 2.39 -18.32
C LEU A 140 -12.70 1.84 -19.49
N THR A 141 -11.64 1.08 -19.22
CA THR A 141 -10.84 0.41 -20.27
C THR A 141 -11.68 -0.61 -21.03
N ALA A 142 -12.48 -1.43 -20.34
CA ALA A 142 -13.35 -2.41 -20.97
C ALA A 142 -14.41 -1.74 -21.85
N LEU A 143 -15.03 -0.66 -21.36
CA LEU A 143 -16.00 0.14 -22.14
C LEU A 143 -15.36 0.81 -23.35
N ALA A 144 -14.17 1.37 -23.19
CA ALA A 144 -13.39 1.96 -24.27
C ALA A 144 -13.08 0.93 -25.37
N LEU A 145 -12.65 -0.27 -24.95
CA LEU A 145 -12.35 -1.37 -25.85
C LEU A 145 -13.61 -1.86 -26.59
N ASP A 146 -14.73 -2.06 -25.89
CA ASP A 146 -16.01 -2.44 -26.50
C ASP A 146 -16.47 -1.43 -27.56
N ARG A 147 -16.40 -0.13 -27.26
CA ARG A 147 -16.75 0.93 -28.23
C ARG A 147 -15.81 0.97 -29.42
N TYR A 148 -14.51 0.82 -29.18
CA TYR A 148 -13.50 0.76 -30.24
C TYR A 148 -13.78 -0.42 -31.20
N LEU A 149 -14.21 -1.55 -30.66
CA LEU A 149 -14.57 -2.73 -31.44
C LEU A 149 -15.83 -2.56 -32.27
N GLN A 150 -16.87 -1.97 -31.69
CA GLN A 150 -18.12 -1.66 -32.41
C GLN A 150 -17.87 -0.68 -33.56
N GLN A 151 -16.97 0.29 -33.40
CA GLN A 151 -16.65 1.26 -34.45
C GLN A 151 -15.77 0.66 -35.56
N ASN A 152 -14.90 -0.28 -35.22
CA ASN A 152 -14.00 -0.94 -36.17
C ASN A 152 -14.51 -2.31 -36.63
N HIS A 153 -15.84 -2.49 -36.70
CA HIS A 153 -16.52 -3.74 -37.07
C HIS A 153 -15.98 -4.41 -38.35
N SER A 154 -15.32 -3.65 -39.24
CA SER A 154 -14.69 -4.14 -40.48
C SER A 154 -13.34 -4.86 -40.26
N ARG A 155 -12.74 -4.84 -39.07
CA ARG A 155 -11.51 -5.58 -38.75
C ARG A 155 -11.84 -6.91 -38.10
N SER A 156 -11.23 -7.99 -38.60
CA SER A 156 -11.50 -9.37 -38.17
C SER A 156 -11.46 -9.53 -36.63
N PRO A 157 -12.44 -10.21 -36.00
CA PRO A 157 -12.45 -10.51 -34.56
C PRO A 157 -11.20 -11.27 -34.09
N GLN A 158 -10.46 -11.86 -35.03
CA GLN A 158 -9.17 -12.52 -34.76
C GLN A 158 -8.08 -11.51 -34.36
N SER A 159 -8.08 -10.29 -34.91
CA SER A 159 -7.11 -9.26 -34.56
C SER A 159 -7.26 -8.78 -33.12
N LEU A 160 -8.49 -8.69 -32.60
CA LEU A 160 -8.76 -8.38 -31.20
C LEU A 160 -8.29 -9.50 -30.27
N LYS A 161 -8.61 -10.76 -30.61
CA LYS A 161 -8.18 -11.91 -29.80
C LYS A 161 -6.67 -11.92 -29.67
N ILE A 162 -5.96 -11.72 -30.79
CA ILE A 162 -4.50 -11.58 -30.80
C ILE A 162 -4.07 -10.42 -29.89
N TRP A 163 -4.69 -9.25 -29.98
CA TRP A 163 -4.36 -8.12 -29.10
C TRP A 163 -4.56 -8.42 -27.61
N ILE A 164 -5.70 -9.00 -27.21
CA ILE A 164 -5.99 -9.34 -25.81
C ILE A 164 -5.00 -10.39 -25.31
N ILE A 165 -4.76 -11.45 -26.09
CA ILE A 165 -3.80 -12.49 -25.76
C ILE A 165 -2.40 -11.89 -25.63
N SER A 166 -1.98 -11.04 -26.56
CA SER A 166 -0.69 -10.34 -26.51
C SER A 166 -0.57 -9.47 -25.26
N PHE A 167 -1.61 -8.74 -24.85
CA PHE A 167 -1.57 -7.96 -23.61
C PHE A 167 -1.44 -8.83 -22.37
N ILE A 168 -2.24 -9.89 -22.25
CA ILE A 168 -2.17 -10.82 -21.12
C ILE A 168 -0.78 -11.44 -21.08
N LEU A 169 -0.29 -11.90 -22.23
CA LEU A 169 1.03 -12.50 -22.36
C LEU A 169 2.12 -11.50 -21.98
N CYS A 170 2.17 -10.32 -22.58
CA CYS A 170 3.19 -9.30 -22.28
C CYS A 170 3.19 -8.89 -20.79
N ASN A 171 2.02 -8.72 -20.16
CA ASN A 171 1.96 -8.42 -18.72
C ASN A 171 2.43 -9.61 -17.87
N SER A 172 2.06 -10.84 -18.25
CA SER A 172 2.49 -12.05 -17.54
C SER A 172 4.00 -12.27 -17.69
N LEU A 173 4.54 -12.10 -18.90
CA LEU A 173 5.97 -12.19 -19.17
C LEU A 173 6.72 -11.10 -18.38
N LEU A 174 6.21 -9.85 -18.37
CA LEU A 174 6.82 -8.76 -17.62
C LEU A 174 6.78 -9.04 -16.12
N PHE A 175 5.69 -9.60 -15.59
CA PHE A 175 5.61 -9.98 -14.19
C PHE A 175 6.62 -11.07 -13.85
N ILE A 176 6.76 -12.11 -14.67
CA ILE A 176 7.64 -13.26 -14.38
C ILE A 176 9.12 -12.91 -14.57
N TRP A 177 9.48 -12.20 -15.65
CA TRP A 177 10.87 -11.97 -16.05
C TRP A 177 11.32 -10.50 -15.98
N GLY A 178 10.46 -9.59 -15.55
CA GLY A 178 10.83 -8.18 -15.43
C GLY A 178 11.76 -7.89 -14.25
N PRO A 179 12.42 -6.73 -14.26
CA PRO A 179 13.46 -6.38 -13.29
C PRO A 179 12.89 -6.15 -11.87
N SER A 180 13.69 -6.42 -10.83
CA SER A 180 13.24 -6.33 -9.43
C SER A 180 12.96 -4.91 -8.92
N GLN A 181 13.37 -3.86 -9.65
CA GLN A 181 12.92 -2.51 -9.31
C GLN A 181 11.40 -2.35 -9.52
N TRP A 182 10.82 -3.16 -10.40
CA TRP A 182 9.42 -3.11 -10.80
C TRP A 182 8.58 -4.10 -10.01
N ARG A 183 7.25 -4.08 -10.16
CA ARG A 183 6.34 -5.01 -9.48
C ARG A 183 6.32 -6.37 -10.18
N THR A 184 7.41 -7.09 -10.05
CA THR A 184 7.65 -8.37 -10.72
C THR A 184 7.90 -9.46 -9.69
N TRP A 185 7.93 -10.71 -10.16
CA TRP A 185 8.29 -11.87 -9.38
C TRP A 185 9.66 -11.72 -8.71
N ALA A 186 10.65 -11.19 -9.44
CA ALA A 186 11.98 -10.94 -8.88
C ALA A 186 11.95 -10.01 -7.66
N LYS A 187 11.10 -8.98 -7.66
CA LYS A 187 10.96 -8.09 -6.49
C LYS A 187 10.35 -8.80 -5.27
N ILE A 188 9.41 -9.72 -5.51
CA ILE A 188 8.81 -10.53 -4.44
C ILE A 188 9.90 -11.44 -3.86
N GLN A 189 10.66 -12.12 -4.72
CA GLN A 189 11.78 -12.96 -4.28
C GLN A 189 12.83 -12.17 -3.49
N ASP A 190 13.26 -11.00 -3.98
CA ASP A 190 14.20 -10.13 -3.28
C ASP A 190 13.66 -9.72 -1.90
N TYR A 191 12.37 -9.41 -1.81
CA TYR A 191 11.71 -9.05 -0.57
C TYR A 191 11.62 -10.23 0.41
N ASP A 192 11.21 -11.39 -0.06
CA ASP A 192 11.12 -12.60 0.76
C ASP A 192 12.50 -13.00 1.27
N GLN A 193 13.51 -12.99 0.40
CA GLN A 193 14.88 -13.28 0.76
C GLN A 193 15.45 -12.26 1.77
N PHE A 194 15.12 -10.97 1.61
CA PHE A 194 15.49 -9.92 2.56
C PHE A 194 14.92 -10.20 3.95
N VAL A 195 13.66 -10.64 4.03
CA VAL A 195 12.96 -10.93 5.29
C VAL A 195 13.48 -12.21 5.91
N GLU A 196 13.58 -13.29 5.15
CA GLU A 196 14.00 -14.62 5.63
C GLU A 196 15.42 -14.58 6.18
N VAL A 197 16.38 -14.02 5.45
CA VAL A 197 17.77 -13.97 5.91
C VAL A 197 17.91 -13.18 7.21
N ARG A 198 17.20 -12.05 7.34
CA ARG A 198 17.23 -11.26 8.58
C ARG A 198 16.54 -11.99 9.72
N ARG A 199 15.39 -12.61 9.47
CA ARG A 199 14.67 -13.44 10.44
C ARG A 199 15.58 -14.53 11.00
N ASP A 200 16.17 -15.31 10.12
CA ASP A 200 16.96 -16.48 10.51
C ASP A 200 18.25 -16.04 11.23
N THR A 201 18.93 -15.02 10.70
CA THR A 201 20.11 -14.44 11.38
C THR A 201 19.75 -13.93 12.78
N ILE A 202 18.58 -13.30 12.95
CA ILE A 202 18.17 -12.79 14.25
C ILE A 202 17.93 -13.93 15.24
N TYR A 203 17.23 -14.98 14.82
CA TYR A 203 16.99 -16.17 15.63
C TYR A 203 18.26 -16.92 16.03
N GLU A 204 19.25 -16.96 15.14
CA GLU A 204 20.51 -17.66 15.39
C GLU A 204 21.45 -16.91 16.34
N ASN A 205 21.39 -15.56 16.34
CA ASN A 205 22.40 -14.74 17.01
C ASN A 205 21.89 -13.98 18.25
N PHE A 206 20.58 -13.79 18.39
CA PHE A 206 20.02 -12.96 19.47
C PHE A 206 18.97 -13.72 20.29
N PRO A 207 19.14 -13.84 21.61
CA PRO A 207 18.16 -14.49 22.46
C PRO A 207 16.90 -13.64 22.60
N ALA A 208 15.73 -14.24 22.32
CA ALA A 208 14.44 -13.56 22.42
C ALA A 208 14.18 -12.96 23.82
N SER A 209 14.71 -13.59 24.88
CA SER A 209 14.50 -13.19 26.28
C SER A 209 15.24 -11.92 26.71
N SER A 210 16.12 -11.35 25.90
CA SER A 210 16.80 -10.09 26.23
C SER A 210 16.94 -9.15 25.03
N THR A 211 16.22 -9.45 23.95
CA THR A 211 16.33 -8.72 22.68
C THR A 211 14.99 -8.10 22.30
N THR A 212 15.03 -6.82 21.92
CA THR A 212 13.94 -6.15 21.20
C THR A 212 14.34 -5.97 19.74
N VAL A 213 13.45 -6.34 18.83
CA VAL A 213 13.65 -6.11 17.39
C VAL A 213 12.83 -4.88 17.00
N LEU A 214 13.51 -3.89 16.42
CA LEU A 214 12.90 -2.65 15.99
C LEU A 214 12.88 -2.56 14.46
N SER A 215 11.77 -2.09 13.91
CA SER A 215 11.58 -1.84 12.49
C SER A 215 10.99 -0.45 12.22
N SER A 216 11.24 0.12 11.04
CA SER A 216 10.44 1.25 10.57
C SER A 216 9.00 0.82 10.29
N GLY A 217 8.10 1.80 10.18
CA GLY A 217 6.67 1.55 9.93
C GLY A 217 6.35 0.67 8.71
N HIS A 218 7.27 0.57 7.74
CA HIS A 218 7.09 -0.30 6.58
C HIS A 218 7.17 -1.81 6.93
N TYR A 219 8.03 -2.19 7.87
CA TYR A 219 8.25 -3.59 8.28
C TYR A 219 7.67 -3.92 9.65
N ALA A 220 7.04 -2.97 10.34
CA ALA A 220 6.51 -3.13 11.69
C ALA A 220 5.58 -4.34 11.85
N ARG A 221 4.70 -4.58 10.87
CA ARG A 221 3.83 -5.76 10.89
C ARG A 221 4.59 -7.08 10.76
N LEU A 222 5.68 -7.10 10.00
CA LEU A 222 6.50 -8.31 9.86
C LEU A 222 7.22 -8.62 11.16
N VAL A 223 7.79 -7.60 11.81
CA VAL A 223 8.48 -7.79 13.08
C VAL A 223 7.52 -8.32 14.15
N SER A 224 6.34 -7.72 14.27
CA SER A 224 5.32 -8.21 15.21
C SER A 224 4.76 -9.59 14.85
N TYR A 225 4.84 -10.01 13.58
CA TYR A 225 4.41 -11.33 13.16
C TYR A 225 5.46 -12.40 13.44
N TYR A 226 6.71 -12.16 13.03
CA TYR A 226 7.78 -13.15 13.09
C TYR A 226 8.49 -13.22 14.44
N PHE A 227 8.57 -12.12 15.20
CA PHE A 227 9.33 -12.06 16.45
C PHE A 227 8.41 -11.92 17.68
N ARG A 228 7.27 -12.61 17.69
CA ARG A 228 6.29 -12.53 18.78
C ARG A 228 6.86 -12.87 20.16
N ASP A 229 7.87 -13.74 20.20
CA ASP A 229 8.52 -14.18 21.43
C ASP A 229 9.62 -13.22 21.92
N TYR A 230 9.98 -12.22 21.11
CA TYR A 230 10.95 -11.19 21.48
C TYR A 230 10.27 -10.10 22.32
N PHE A 231 11.06 -9.42 23.14
CA PHE A 231 10.56 -8.31 23.93
C PHE A 231 10.02 -7.19 23.05
N SER A 232 8.82 -6.71 23.40
CA SER A 232 8.19 -5.54 22.79
C SER A 232 8.20 -5.56 21.25
N ALA A 233 7.86 -6.70 20.64
CA ALA A 233 7.83 -6.88 19.17
C ALA A 233 6.88 -5.92 18.42
N THR A 234 6.04 -5.18 19.14
CA THR A 234 5.14 -4.15 18.62
C THR A 234 5.67 -2.73 18.81
N LEU A 235 6.82 -2.53 19.46
CA LEU A 235 7.35 -1.22 19.83
C LEU A 235 7.52 -0.31 18.61
N GLY A 236 8.01 -0.84 17.49
CA GLY A 236 8.16 -0.08 16.25
C GLY A 236 6.85 0.44 15.64
N MET A 237 5.69 -0.07 16.08
CA MET A 237 4.37 0.47 15.70
C MET A 237 3.91 1.64 16.57
N ILE A 238 4.51 1.80 17.76
CA ILE A 238 4.05 2.71 18.82
C ILE A 238 5.09 3.83 19.06
N LEU A 239 6.32 3.70 18.55
CA LEU A 239 7.32 4.75 18.68
C LEU A 239 6.84 6.08 18.05
N THR A 240 6.74 7.08 18.90
CA THR A 240 6.53 8.48 18.54
C THR A 240 7.86 9.24 18.65
N ASP A 241 7.81 10.57 18.56
CA ASP A 241 8.96 11.42 18.91
C ASP A 241 9.27 11.37 20.43
N ASP A 242 8.31 10.94 21.25
CA ASP A 242 8.50 10.74 22.68
C ASP A 242 9.29 9.46 22.99
N PHE A 243 9.98 9.48 24.12
CA PHE A 243 10.78 8.36 24.58
C PHE A 243 9.91 7.29 25.26
N ALA A 244 9.97 6.07 24.73
CA ALA A 244 9.47 4.87 25.38
C ALA A 244 10.59 4.20 26.19
N LEU A 245 10.28 3.83 27.43
CA LEU A 245 11.19 3.07 28.30
C LEU A 245 11.19 1.59 27.88
N LEU A 246 12.37 1.01 27.65
CA LEU A 246 12.51 -0.43 27.41
C LEU A 246 12.42 -1.23 28.71
N ASP A 247 11.96 -2.48 28.61
CA ASP A 247 11.96 -3.41 29.75
C ASP A 247 13.42 -3.62 30.25
N PRO A 248 13.70 -3.55 31.56
CA PRO A 248 15.05 -3.67 32.10
C PRO A 248 15.77 -4.99 31.76
N ARG A 249 15.04 -6.02 31.34
CA ARG A 249 15.60 -7.30 30.89
C ARG A 249 16.17 -7.22 29.48
N VAL A 250 15.79 -6.22 28.70
CA VAL A 250 16.31 -6.00 27.35
C VAL A 250 17.69 -5.37 27.48
N ASN A 251 18.67 -6.03 26.88
CA ASN A 251 20.05 -5.56 26.79
C ASN A 251 20.54 -5.46 25.33
N THR A 252 19.69 -5.84 24.37
CA THR A 252 19.99 -5.81 22.94
C THR A 252 18.84 -5.20 22.16
N LEU A 253 19.14 -4.20 21.33
CA LEU A 253 18.23 -3.65 20.33
C LEU A 253 18.73 -4.02 18.94
N VAL A 254 17.96 -4.82 18.21
CA VAL A 254 18.26 -5.18 16.82
C VAL A 254 17.47 -4.28 15.88
N LEU A 255 18.15 -3.67 14.90
CA LEU A 255 17.54 -2.81 13.90
C LEU A 255 17.27 -3.62 12.64
N PHE A 256 16.01 -4.00 12.42
CA PHE A 256 15.58 -4.83 11.30
C PHE A 256 15.84 -4.18 9.93
N ASP A 257 15.81 -2.85 9.86
CA ASP A 257 16.13 -2.10 8.65
C ASP A 257 17.15 -0.98 8.90
N SER A 258 17.84 -0.58 7.83
CA SER A 258 18.92 0.40 7.85
C SER A 258 18.45 1.85 8.02
N ARG A 259 17.14 2.14 7.89
CA ARG A 259 16.59 3.50 7.93
C ARG A 259 16.21 3.94 9.34
N ILE A 260 16.07 3.00 10.26
CA ILE A 260 15.78 3.28 11.67
C ILE A 260 16.99 3.89 12.34
N LEU A 261 16.80 4.93 13.17
CA LEU A 261 17.89 5.48 13.99
C LEU A 261 19.17 5.77 13.16
N GLY A 262 18.99 6.39 11.98
CA GLY A 262 20.11 6.69 11.07
C GLY A 262 21.10 7.73 11.64
N ASN A 263 20.65 8.56 12.57
CA ASN A 263 21.42 9.64 13.20
C ASN A 263 21.54 9.41 14.71
N LEU A 264 22.07 8.26 15.12
CA LEU A 264 22.36 8.02 16.54
C LEU A 264 23.47 8.95 17.03
N SER A 265 23.43 9.27 18.34
CA SER A 265 24.52 10.02 18.97
C SER A 265 25.85 9.28 18.73
N PRO A 266 26.95 9.99 18.42
CA PRO A 266 28.26 9.37 18.25
C PRO A 266 28.72 8.54 19.46
N ASP A 267 28.13 8.76 20.64
CA ASP A 267 28.43 8.03 21.87
C ASP A 267 27.81 6.62 21.91
N ILE A 268 26.94 6.28 20.95
CA ILE A 268 26.27 4.98 20.89
C ILE A 268 27.01 4.09 19.90
N GLU A 269 27.65 3.05 20.44
CA GLU A 269 28.33 2.06 19.63
C GLU A 269 27.31 1.17 18.90
N VAL A 270 27.21 1.35 17.59
CA VAL A 270 26.38 0.50 16.72
C VAL A 270 27.25 -0.63 16.19
N GLN A 271 26.88 -1.85 16.56
CA GLN A 271 27.54 -3.05 16.06
C GLN A 271 26.85 -3.55 14.79
N GLU A 272 27.60 -4.22 13.94
CA GLU A 272 27.13 -4.74 12.66
C GLU A 272 27.40 -6.24 12.54
N LEU A 273 26.39 -6.98 12.13
CA LEU A 273 26.47 -8.39 11.81
C LEU A 273 26.31 -8.56 10.29
N SER A 274 27.32 -9.14 9.65
CA SER A 274 27.29 -9.40 8.21
C SER A 274 26.25 -10.46 7.87
N LEU A 275 25.39 -10.17 6.90
CA LEU A 275 24.45 -11.12 6.35
C LEU A 275 25.10 -11.90 5.19
N PRO A 276 24.65 -13.14 4.91
CA PRO A 276 25.18 -13.97 3.81
C PRO A 276 25.19 -13.28 2.42
N GLN A 277 24.34 -12.28 2.22
CA GLN A 277 24.21 -11.54 0.96
C GLN A 277 25.11 -10.29 0.88
N GLY A 278 25.94 -10.03 1.89
CA GLY A 278 26.80 -8.84 1.95
C GLY A 278 26.13 -7.60 2.55
N ASP A 279 24.83 -7.66 2.81
CA ASP A 279 24.12 -6.70 3.66
C ASP A 279 24.58 -6.77 5.12
N ARG A 280 24.22 -5.77 5.92
CA ARG A 280 24.53 -5.73 7.36
C ARG A 280 23.27 -5.56 8.19
N LEU A 281 23.21 -6.29 9.30
CA LEU A 281 22.22 -6.14 10.35
C LEU A 281 22.84 -5.34 11.49
N ARG A 282 22.26 -4.20 11.83
CA ARG A 282 22.77 -3.35 12.91
C ARG A 282 22.11 -3.71 14.22
N TYR A 283 22.86 -3.67 15.31
CA TYR A 283 22.35 -3.88 16.65
C TYR A 283 23.14 -3.05 17.66
N ILE A 284 22.52 -2.83 18.81
CA ILE A 284 23.09 -2.05 19.91
C ILE A 284 22.96 -2.90 21.16
N GLN A 285 24.05 -3.03 21.91
CA GLN A 285 24.08 -3.76 23.17
C GLN A 285 24.52 -2.84 24.30
N TRP A 286 23.97 -3.10 25.47
CA TRP A 286 24.28 -2.36 26.69
C TRP A 286 24.31 -3.30 27.89
N GLN A 287 24.79 -2.82 29.02
CA GLN A 287 24.90 -3.64 30.23
C GLN A 287 23.51 -3.90 30.83
N PRO A 288 23.23 -5.13 31.31
CA PRO A 288 22.04 -5.40 32.11
C PRO A 288 22.05 -4.47 33.33
N SER A 289 20.99 -3.68 33.54
CA SER A 289 20.77 -2.61 34.53
C SER A 289 20.76 -1.16 33.99
N GLN A 290 21.23 -0.92 32.76
CA GLN A 290 21.15 0.41 32.17
C GLN A 290 19.70 0.75 31.77
N GLU A 291 19.29 1.99 32.05
CA GLU A 291 17.96 2.48 31.67
C GLU A 291 18.00 2.95 30.22
N VAL A 292 17.27 2.26 29.34
CA VAL A 292 17.26 2.59 27.92
C VAL A 292 15.91 3.14 27.50
N LYS A 293 15.98 4.31 26.88
CA LYS A 293 14.84 5.01 26.29
C LYS A 293 15.01 5.10 24.79
N VAL A 294 13.96 4.77 24.05
CA VAL A 294 13.96 4.78 22.59
C VAL A 294 12.83 5.65 22.06
N SER A 295 13.13 6.47 21.06
CA SER A 295 12.15 7.19 20.25
C SER A 295 12.32 6.79 18.78
N ASN A 296 11.50 7.34 17.89
CA ASN A 296 11.63 7.09 16.44
C ASN A 296 12.99 7.53 15.84
N GLN A 297 13.70 8.46 16.50
CA GLN A 297 14.90 9.13 15.99
C GLN A 297 16.13 8.93 16.86
N SER A 298 15.96 8.60 18.14
CA SER A 298 17.06 8.57 19.08
C SER A 298 16.96 7.43 20.09
N LEU A 299 18.11 7.12 20.69
CA LEU A 299 18.25 6.16 21.77
C LEU A 299 19.04 6.85 22.88
N ILE A 300 18.62 6.70 24.12
CA ILE A 300 19.35 7.20 25.30
C ILE A 300 19.59 6.00 26.20
N ILE A 301 20.85 5.77 26.56
CA ILE A 301 21.29 4.74 27.50
C ILE A 301 21.84 5.46 28.73
N LYS A 302 21.31 5.16 29.91
CA LYS A 302 21.75 5.72 31.20
C LYS A 302 22.27 4.63 32.11
#